data_AF-A0A9P1EWB0-F1
#
_entry.id   AF-A0A9P1EWB0-F1
#
_cell.length_a   1.000
_cell.length_b   1.000
_cell.length_c   1.000
_cell.angle_alpha   90.00
_cell.angle_beta   90.00
_cell.angle_gamma   90.00
#
_symmetry.space_group_name_H-M   'P 1'
#
loop_
_entity.id
_entity.type
_entity.pdbx_description
1 polymer ?
#
loop_
_entity_poly.entity_id
_entity_poly.type
_entity_poly.pdbx_seq_one_letter_code
_entity_poly.pdbx_strand_id
1 'polypeptide(L)'
;MDRRQSSPGFRSTPIDLKRGPNILQSMSSLGSIESFQVAIKNDVNVFYFATTVPLIVYFREDGQMEKREFLEEWKSIPEANEQQFTLQNTQNMNADAICTRLQQNNIHTVARRQVDNQQLLYHSVKYTNNLNVLSELKVNSQTTTITLSLKSKNLMAIANINEIFQSLLN
;
A
#
# COMPACT_ATOMS: atom_id res chain seq x y z
N MET A 1 -38.35 -25.37 41.81
CA MET A 1 -37.55 -26.20 40.89
C MET A 1 -37.26 -25.35 39.69
N ASP A 2 -36.05 -24.79 39.59
CA ASP A 2 -35.64 -23.98 38.44
C ASP A 2 -34.16 -24.27 38.18
N ARG A 3 -33.87 -25.12 37.18
CA ARG A 3 -32.50 -25.49 36.77
C ARG A 3 -32.12 -24.62 35.58
N ARG A 4 -31.42 -23.51 35.83
CA ARG A 4 -30.63 -22.83 34.79
C ARG A 4 -29.40 -23.69 34.48
N GLN A 5 -29.39 -24.34 33.32
CA GLN A 5 -28.19 -25.00 32.80
C GLN A 5 -27.19 -23.91 32.39
N SER A 6 -26.03 -23.88 33.04
CA SER A 6 -24.88 -23.07 32.65
C SER A 6 -24.23 -23.66 31.40
N SER A 7 -24.15 -22.88 30.33
CA SER A 7 -23.38 -23.21 29.13
C SER A 7 -21.89 -23.39 29.49
N PRO A 8 -21.16 -24.36 28.89
CA PRO A 8 -19.75 -24.52 29.17
C PRO A 8 -18.99 -23.30 28.59
N GLY A 9 -18.25 -22.60 29.45
CA GLY A 9 -17.42 -21.48 29.04
C GLY A 9 -16.40 -21.93 27.99
N PHE A 10 -16.32 -21.18 26.89
CA PHE A 10 -15.28 -21.34 25.89
C PHE A 10 -13.92 -21.05 26.56
N ARG A 11 -13.14 -22.09 26.82
CA ARG A 11 -11.74 -21.95 27.21
C ARG A 11 -10.97 -21.61 25.93
N SER A 12 -10.65 -20.35 25.71
CA SER A 12 -9.68 -19.96 24.69
C SER A 12 -8.29 -20.42 25.17
N THR A 13 -7.87 -21.61 24.76
CA THR A 13 -6.45 -21.98 24.81
C THR A 13 -5.72 -21.19 23.71
N PRO A 14 -4.71 -20.37 24.04
CA PRO A 14 -3.79 -19.87 23.03
C PRO A 14 -3.11 -21.09 22.41
N ILE A 15 -3.31 -21.33 21.11
CA ILE A 15 -2.55 -22.37 20.40
C ILE A 15 -1.17 -21.79 20.11
N ASP A 16 -0.16 -22.40 20.74
CA ASP A 16 1.25 -22.14 20.47
C ASP A 16 1.54 -22.57 19.02
N LEU A 17 1.89 -21.60 18.18
CA LEU A 17 2.16 -21.72 16.75
C LEU A 17 3.51 -22.42 16.46
N LYS A 18 3.81 -23.52 17.17
CA LYS A 18 4.99 -24.33 16.90
C LYS A 18 4.62 -25.74 16.46
N ARG A 19 4.73 -25.92 15.13
CA ARG A 19 5.05 -27.14 14.38
C ARG A 19 3.99 -28.25 14.40
N GLY A 20 3.11 -28.22 13.39
CA GLY A 20 2.58 -29.41 12.73
C GLY A 20 3.23 -29.58 11.33
N PRO A 21 3.43 -30.81 10.82
CA PRO A 21 4.41 -31.09 9.79
C PRO A 21 3.88 -30.86 8.37
N ASN A 22 4.72 -30.22 7.55
CA ASN A 22 4.79 -30.37 6.07
C ASN A 22 3.73 -29.73 5.16
N ILE A 23 3.15 -28.58 5.51
CA ILE A 23 2.55 -27.67 4.50
C ILE A 23 3.38 -26.38 4.31
N LEU A 24 4.39 -26.14 5.15
CA LEU A 24 5.24 -24.94 5.10
C LEU A 24 6.56 -25.14 4.31
N GLN A 25 6.72 -26.26 3.61
CA GLN A 25 7.99 -26.62 2.96
C GLN A 25 8.00 -26.36 1.45
N SER A 26 7.60 -25.16 1.05
CA SER A 26 8.07 -24.52 -0.20
C SER A 26 7.62 -23.05 -0.28
N MET A 27 7.83 -22.25 0.76
CA MET A 27 8.02 -20.80 0.56
C MET A 27 9.51 -20.52 0.66
N SER A 28 10.21 -20.90 -0.40
CA SER A 28 11.60 -20.53 -0.63
C SER A 28 11.73 -19.02 -0.55
N SER A 29 12.47 -18.56 0.46
CA SER A 29 13.36 -17.41 0.41
C SER A 29 12.73 -16.11 -0.11
N LEU A 30 11.94 -15.44 0.73
CA LEU A 30 12.02 -13.99 0.95
C LEU A 30 11.02 -13.65 2.06
N GLY A 31 11.47 -12.91 3.06
CA GLY A 31 10.61 -12.24 4.02
C GLY A 31 9.83 -11.12 3.34
N SER A 32 8.92 -11.49 2.44
CA SER A 32 7.99 -10.56 1.84
C SER A 32 6.85 -10.35 2.84
N ILE A 33 6.54 -9.10 3.13
CA ILE A 33 5.51 -8.62 4.07
C ILE A 33 4.07 -9.04 3.65
N GLU A 34 3.95 -9.93 2.66
CA GLU A 34 2.75 -10.14 1.86
C GLU A 34 2.01 -11.44 2.17
N SER A 35 2.57 -12.38 2.93
CA SER A 35 1.90 -13.67 3.21
C SER A 35 0.93 -13.54 4.40
N PHE A 36 -0.35 -13.37 4.12
CA PHE A 36 -1.45 -13.37 5.09
C PHE A 36 -1.94 -14.79 5.34
N GLN A 37 -1.76 -15.28 6.57
CA GLN A 37 -2.16 -16.63 6.97
C GLN A 37 -3.59 -16.65 7.50
N VAL A 38 -4.41 -17.54 6.95
CA VAL A 38 -5.84 -17.66 7.25
C VAL A 38 -6.16 -19.06 7.74
N ALA A 39 -6.95 -19.17 8.80
CA ALA A 39 -7.55 -20.41 9.25
C ALA A 39 -9.08 -20.29 9.20
N ILE A 40 -9.75 -21.18 8.46
CA ILE A 40 -11.20 -21.25 8.34
C ILE A 40 -11.68 -22.52 9.06
N LYS A 41 -12.51 -22.37 10.09
CA LYS A 41 -13.10 -23.48 10.84
C LYS A 41 -14.57 -23.64 10.48
N ASN A 42 -14.98 -24.87 10.17
CA ASN A 42 -16.38 -25.27 10.10
C ASN A 42 -16.63 -26.54 10.93
N ASP A 43 -17.84 -27.09 10.82
CA ASP A 43 -18.28 -28.26 11.58
C ASP A 43 -17.55 -29.56 11.17
N VAL A 44 -16.84 -29.55 10.03
CA VAL A 44 -16.08 -30.69 9.50
C VAL A 44 -14.61 -30.61 9.93
N ASN A 45 -13.93 -29.48 9.69
CA ASN A 45 -12.51 -29.33 10.03
C ASN A 45 -12.04 -27.84 10.05
N VAL A 46 -10.75 -27.63 10.31
CA VAL A 46 -10.02 -26.37 10.15
C VAL A 46 -9.15 -26.44 8.89
N PHE A 47 -9.28 -25.45 8.02
CA PHE A 47 -8.51 -25.31 6.78
C PHE A 47 -7.56 -24.13 6.88
N TYR A 48 -6.31 -24.30 6.45
CA TYR A 48 -5.28 -23.27 6.51
C TYR A 48 -4.87 -22.84 5.11
N PHE A 49 -4.78 -21.53 4.88
CA PHE A 49 -4.38 -20.94 3.61
C PHE A 49 -3.37 -19.83 3.85
N ALA A 50 -2.54 -19.56 2.84
CA ALA A 50 -1.78 -18.33 2.74
C ALA A 50 -2.26 -17.57 1.51
N THR A 51 -2.42 -16.25 1.62
CA THR A 51 -2.82 -15.39 0.52
C THR A 51 -2.08 -14.07 0.59
N THR A 52 -2.03 -13.32 -0.51
CA THR A 52 -1.47 -11.97 -0.54
C THR A 52 -2.58 -10.95 -0.47
N VAL A 53 -2.34 -9.89 0.29
CA VAL A 53 -3.28 -8.78 0.43
C VAL A 53 -2.75 -7.60 -0.40
N PRO A 54 -3.49 -7.12 -1.42
CA PRO A 54 -3.05 -6.00 -2.24
C PRO A 54 -2.75 -4.77 -1.38
N LEU A 55 -1.60 -4.12 -1.61
CA LEU A 55 -1.13 -3.03 -0.74
C LEU A 55 -2.14 -1.87 -0.60
N ILE A 56 -2.91 -1.60 -1.66
CA ILE A 56 -3.89 -0.51 -1.75
C ILE A 56 -4.94 -0.59 -0.63
N VAL A 57 -5.29 -1.80 -0.14
CA VAL A 57 -6.29 -1.94 0.94
C VAL A 57 -5.80 -1.36 2.26
N TYR A 58 -4.50 -1.13 2.41
CA TYR A 58 -3.92 -0.51 3.60
C TYR A 58 -3.84 1.01 3.50
N PHE A 59 -4.25 1.62 2.39
CA PHE A 59 -4.27 3.08 2.24
C PHE A 59 -5.53 3.66 2.87
N ARG A 60 -5.34 4.69 3.68
CA ARG A 60 -6.42 5.35 4.42
C ARG A 60 -7.14 6.35 3.55
N GLU A 61 -8.47 6.40 3.69
CA GLU A 61 -9.33 7.39 3.02
C GLU A 61 -9.09 8.82 3.54
N ASP A 62 -8.69 8.97 4.81
CA ASP A 62 -8.26 10.24 5.43
C ASP A 62 -6.74 10.48 5.26
N GLY A 63 -6.18 10.02 4.14
CA GLY A 63 -4.74 10.12 3.84
C GLY A 63 -4.31 11.40 3.13
N GLN A 64 -5.24 12.34 2.91
CA GLN A 64 -4.95 13.60 2.24
C GLN A 64 -4.21 14.55 3.18
N MET A 65 -2.98 14.92 2.82
CA MET A 65 -2.20 15.93 3.54
C MET A 65 -2.56 17.34 3.09
N GLU A 66 -2.41 18.30 4.00
CA GLU A 66 -2.40 19.70 3.63
C GLU A 66 -1.10 20.07 2.91
N LYS A 67 -1.13 21.10 2.05
CA LYS A 67 0.04 21.57 1.30
C LYS A 67 1.23 21.91 2.20
N ARG A 68 0.96 22.50 3.37
CA ARG A 68 1.99 22.88 4.33
C ARG A 68 2.65 21.65 4.94
N GLU A 69 1.86 20.71 5.44
CA GLU A 69 2.32 19.44 6.00
C GLU A 69 3.15 18.66 4.99
N PHE A 70 2.67 18.55 3.75
CA PHE A 70 3.40 17.88 2.68
C PHE A 70 4.79 18.50 2.45
N LEU A 71 4.89 19.83 2.38
CA LEU A 71 6.16 20.52 2.15
C LEU A 71 7.14 20.36 3.33
N GLU A 72 6.63 20.37 4.57
CA GLU A 72 7.43 20.15 5.78
C GLU A 72 7.97 18.71 5.79
N GLU A 73 7.12 17.71 5.57
CA GLU A 73 7.51 16.30 5.54
C GLU A 73 8.47 16.00 4.37
N TRP A 74 8.20 16.52 3.16
CA TRP A 74 9.05 16.33 1.98
C TRP A 74 10.48 16.84 2.18
N LYS A 75 10.63 17.99 2.85
CA LYS A 75 11.94 18.57 3.18
C LYS A 75 12.64 17.86 4.33
N SER A 76 11.87 17.24 5.24
CA SER A 76 12.43 16.50 6.38
C SER A 76 13.09 15.18 5.98
N ILE A 77 12.66 14.58 4.85
CA ILE A 77 13.19 13.31 4.35
C ILE A 77 14.47 13.57 3.55
N PRO A 78 15.62 12.95 3.92
CA PRO A 78 16.87 13.09 3.18
C PRO A 78 16.74 12.69 1.72
N GLU A 79 17.45 13.38 0.82
CA GLU A 79 17.46 13.06 -0.62
C GLU A 79 18.01 11.65 -0.91
N ALA A 80 18.90 11.13 -0.05
CA ALA A 80 19.35 9.73 -0.13
C ALA A 80 18.22 8.70 0.05
N ASN A 81 17.07 9.11 0.62
CA ASN A 81 15.86 8.30 0.77
C ASN A 81 14.82 8.59 -0.32
N GLU A 82 15.17 9.37 -1.34
CA GLU A 82 14.38 9.51 -2.55
C GLU A 82 14.72 8.38 -3.51
N GLN A 83 13.71 7.70 -4.04
CA GLN A 83 13.89 6.77 -5.14
C GLN A 83 13.08 7.23 -6.33
N GLN A 84 13.74 7.26 -7.49
CA GLN A 84 13.14 7.70 -8.73
C GLN A 84 12.97 6.51 -9.68
N PHE A 85 11.80 6.43 -10.30
CA PHE A 85 11.39 5.38 -11.21
C PHE A 85 10.86 5.99 -12.51
N THR A 86 10.94 5.21 -13.58
CA THR A 86 10.37 5.57 -14.88
C THR A 86 9.19 4.66 -15.14
N LEU A 87 8.00 5.24 -15.28
CA LEU A 87 6.76 4.55 -15.62
C LEU A 87 6.39 4.79 -17.08
N GLN A 88 5.56 3.92 -17.64
CA GLN A 88 5.02 4.06 -18.99
C GLN A 88 3.52 4.29 -18.91
N ASN A 89 3.07 5.46 -19.35
CA ASN A 89 1.67 5.82 -19.49
C ASN A 89 1.06 5.16 -20.75
N THR A 90 0.98 3.84 -20.75
CA THR A 90 0.47 3.04 -21.90
C THR A 90 -0.97 3.42 -22.26
N GLN A 91 -1.74 3.87 -21.28
CA GLN A 91 -3.14 4.27 -21.41
C GLN A 91 -3.31 5.72 -21.90
N ASN A 92 -2.21 6.44 -22.14
CA ASN A 92 -2.19 7.85 -22.59
C ASN A 92 -3.06 8.77 -21.71
N MET A 93 -3.07 8.52 -20.40
CA MET A 93 -3.84 9.31 -19.44
C MET A 93 -3.27 10.72 -19.32
N ASN A 94 -4.13 11.73 -19.42
CA ASN A 94 -3.73 13.09 -19.06
C ASN A 94 -3.64 13.22 -17.52
N ALA A 95 -3.11 14.34 -17.05
CA ALA A 95 -2.93 14.56 -15.61
C ALA A 95 -4.22 14.48 -14.79
N ASP A 96 -5.35 14.95 -15.33
CA ASP A 96 -6.65 14.87 -14.64
C ASP A 96 -7.12 13.41 -14.48
N ALA A 97 -6.95 12.60 -15.52
CA ALA A 97 -7.25 11.18 -15.48
C ALA A 97 -6.33 10.45 -14.49
N ILE A 98 -5.03 10.77 -14.48
CA ILE A 98 -4.07 10.23 -13.51
C ILE A 98 -4.51 10.56 -12.08
N CYS A 99 -4.79 11.84 -11.77
CA CYS A 99 -5.23 12.22 -10.43
C CYS A 99 -6.54 11.53 -10.03
N THR A 100 -7.50 11.39 -10.95
CA THR A 100 -8.77 10.70 -10.68
C THR A 100 -8.55 9.23 -10.36
N ARG A 101 -7.71 8.54 -11.16
CA ARG A 101 -7.37 7.13 -10.98
C ARG A 101 -6.63 6.88 -9.66
N LEU A 102 -5.69 7.75 -9.31
CA LEU A 102 -4.96 7.69 -8.06
C LEU A 102 -5.89 7.94 -6.86
N GLN A 103 -6.76 8.94 -6.94
CA GLN A 103 -7.72 9.27 -5.88
C GLN A 103 -8.71 8.13 -5.60
N GLN A 104 -9.15 7.40 -6.64
CA GLN A 104 -9.99 6.20 -6.48
C GLN A 104 -9.33 5.08 -5.66
N ASN A 105 -8.00 5.13 -5.50
CA ASN A 105 -7.19 4.17 -4.78
C ASN A 105 -6.55 4.79 -3.53
N ASN A 106 -7.13 5.85 -2.95
CA ASN A 106 -6.62 6.54 -1.75
C ASN A 106 -5.20 7.11 -1.89
N ILE A 107 -4.82 7.49 -3.12
CA ILE A 107 -3.60 8.25 -3.41
C ILE A 107 -4.02 9.70 -3.73
N HIS A 108 -3.78 10.59 -2.78
CA HIS A 108 -4.43 11.91 -2.79
C HIS A 108 -3.55 12.98 -3.41
N THR A 109 -4.07 13.71 -4.40
CA THR A 109 -3.36 14.85 -4.98
C THR A 109 -3.38 16.05 -4.03
N VAL A 110 -2.20 16.49 -3.59
CA VAL A 110 -2.00 17.63 -2.69
C VAL A 110 -1.83 18.93 -3.48
N ALA A 111 -1.07 18.87 -4.57
CA ALA A 111 -0.79 20.02 -5.41
C ALA A 111 -0.51 19.61 -6.85
N ARG A 112 -0.73 20.55 -7.78
CA ARG A 112 -0.39 20.43 -9.19
C ARG A 112 0.35 21.69 -9.62
N ARG A 113 1.37 21.54 -10.45
CA ARG A 113 2.11 22.65 -11.06
C ARG A 113 2.35 22.37 -12.52
N GLN A 114 2.14 23.38 -13.35
CA GLN A 114 2.60 23.38 -14.74
C GLN A 114 4.00 24.00 -14.75
N VAL A 115 4.98 23.28 -15.29
CA VAL A 115 6.34 23.79 -15.50
C VAL A 115 6.70 23.48 -16.95
N ASP A 116 6.87 24.53 -17.75
CA ASP A 116 7.01 24.43 -19.21
C ASP A 116 5.90 23.55 -19.84
N ASN A 117 6.28 22.51 -20.59
CA ASN A 117 5.38 21.55 -21.22
C ASN A 117 5.08 20.31 -20.35
N GLN A 118 5.34 20.38 -19.04
CA GLN A 118 5.22 19.27 -18.11
C GLN A 118 4.27 19.61 -16.95
N GLN A 119 3.63 18.58 -16.42
CA GLN A 119 2.86 18.66 -15.19
C GLN A 119 3.57 17.93 -14.06
N LEU A 120 3.74 18.63 -12.94
CA LEU A 120 4.21 18.08 -11.68
C LEU A 120 3.00 17.87 -10.77
N LEU A 121 2.76 16.62 -10.39
CA LEU A 121 1.64 16.20 -9.54
C LEU A 121 2.21 15.65 -8.23
N TYR A 122 1.80 16.24 -7.12
CA TYR A 122 2.25 15.87 -5.78
C TYR A 122 1.17 15.08 -5.08
N HIS A 123 1.52 13.91 -4.53
CA HIS A 123 0.54 13.07 -3.84
C HIS A 123 1.01 12.62 -2.46
N SER A 124 0.05 12.48 -1.55
CA SER A 124 0.24 11.86 -0.24
C SER A 124 -0.48 10.50 -0.20
N VAL A 125 0.19 9.52 0.41
CA VAL A 125 -0.39 8.22 0.74
C VAL A 125 -0.13 7.95 2.21
N LYS A 126 -1.20 7.69 2.96
CA LYS A 126 -1.14 7.36 4.38
C LYS A 126 -1.60 5.92 4.57
N TYR A 127 -0.77 5.12 5.22
CA TYR A 127 -1.06 3.73 5.54
C TYR A 127 -1.85 3.63 6.85
N THR A 128 -2.55 2.51 7.05
CA THR A 128 -3.28 2.20 8.28
C THR A 128 -2.40 2.18 9.54
N ASN A 129 -1.10 1.92 9.40
CA ASN A 129 -0.10 1.99 10.47
C ASN A 129 0.49 3.40 10.69
N ASN A 130 -0.11 4.44 10.11
CA ASN A 130 0.32 5.85 10.15
C ASN A 130 1.65 6.16 9.45
N LEU A 131 2.19 5.22 8.67
CA LEU A 131 3.31 5.51 7.77
C LEU A 131 2.83 6.36 6.60
N ASN A 132 3.65 7.32 6.20
CA ASN A 132 3.40 8.16 5.03
C ASN A 132 4.40 7.86 3.92
N VAL A 133 3.90 7.89 2.69
CA VAL A 133 4.71 7.95 1.47
C VAL A 133 4.28 9.16 0.68
N LEU A 134 5.25 9.95 0.24
CA LEU A 134 5.06 11.11 -0.61
C LEU A 134 5.52 10.77 -2.02
N SER A 135 4.81 11.28 -3.02
CA SER A 135 5.20 11.12 -4.42
C SER A 135 5.18 12.44 -5.19
N GLU A 136 6.07 12.56 -6.16
CA GLU A 136 6.01 13.52 -7.25
C GLU A 136 5.95 12.74 -8.57
N LEU A 137 4.91 12.99 -9.37
CA LEU A 137 4.84 12.55 -10.76
C LEU A 137 5.15 13.70 -11.69
N LYS A 138 6.13 13.49 -12.56
CA LYS A 138 6.44 14.38 -13.68
C LYS A 138 5.88 13.77 -14.96
N VAL A 139 4.78 14.36 -15.43
CA VAL A 139 4.04 13.91 -16.62
C VAL A 139 4.39 14.82 -17.80
N ASN A 140 4.93 14.23 -18.86
CA ASN A 140 5.23 14.94 -20.10
C ASN A 140 4.07 14.76 -21.09
N SER A 141 3.55 15.84 -21.67
CA SER A 141 2.45 15.74 -22.64
C SER A 141 2.91 15.26 -24.03
N GLN A 142 4.22 15.26 -24.29
CA GLN A 142 4.81 14.89 -25.58
C GLN A 142 5.31 13.43 -25.61
N THR A 143 5.41 12.78 -24.46
CA THR A 143 5.90 11.39 -24.34
C THR A 143 5.00 10.60 -23.42
N THR A 144 5.01 9.27 -23.55
CA THR A 144 4.31 8.39 -22.61
C THR A 144 5.09 8.16 -21.31
N THR A 145 6.26 8.77 -21.16
CA THR A 145 7.11 8.56 -20.01
C THR A 145 6.67 9.42 -18.83
N ILE A 146 6.46 8.79 -17.67
CA ILE A 146 6.24 9.48 -16.41
C ILE A 146 7.43 9.21 -15.49
N THR A 147 8.01 10.27 -14.91
CA THR A 147 9.00 10.10 -13.85
C THR A 147 8.28 10.12 -12.50
N LEU A 148 8.46 9.07 -11.71
CA LEU A 148 7.92 8.94 -10.36
C LEU A 148 9.06 9.10 -9.35
N SER A 149 9.01 10.13 -8.52
CA SER A 149 9.87 10.26 -7.33
C SER A 149 9.08 9.88 -6.09
N LEU A 150 9.63 9.00 -5.25
CA LEU A 150 9.03 8.53 -4.01
C LEU A 150 9.92 8.86 -2.82
N LYS A 151 9.31 9.37 -1.74
CA LYS A 151 9.97 9.62 -0.45
C LYS A 151 9.19 9.01 0.68
N SER A 152 9.92 8.37 1.59
CA SER A 152 9.39 7.95 2.89
C SER A 152 10.51 7.88 3.94
N LYS A 153 10.14 8.03 5.21
CA LYS A 153 11.02 7.72 6.34
C LYS A 153 11.35 6.23 6.44
N ASN A 154 10.57 5.37 5.76
CA ASN A 154 10.77 3.92 5.71
C ASN A 154 10.92 3.45 4.26
N LEU A 155 12.13 3.03 3.88
CA LEU A 155 12.46 2.63 2.52
C LEU A 155 11.71 1.37 2.05
N MET A 156 11.30 0.47 2.96
CA MET A 156 10.52 -0.71 2.57
C MET A 156 9.15 -0.34 2.01
N ALA A 157 8.57 0.80 2.43
CA ALA A 157 7.31 1.28 1.87
C ALA A 157 7.45 1.81 0.44
N ILE A 158 8.65 2.26 0.04
CA ILE A 158 8.92 2.81 -1.29
C ILE A 158 8.91 1.71 -2.36
N ALA A 159 9.52 0.55 -2.08
CA ALA A 159 9.55 -0.56 -3.05
C ALA A 159 8.14 -1.02 -3.41
N ASN A 160 7.29 -1.22 -2.39
CA ASN A 160 5.95 -1.77 -2.57
C ASN A 160 5.00 -0.79 -3.30
N ILE A 161 5.14 0.52 -3.09
CA ILE A 161 4.24 1.50 -3.70
C ILE A 161 4.58 1.78 -5.17
N ASN A 162 5.83 1.62 -5.59
CA ASN A 162 6.20 1.74 -7.01
C ASN A 162 5.41 0.75 -7.88
N GLU A 163 5.26 -0.50 -7.42
CA GLU A 163 4.47 -1.52 -8.12
C GLU A 163 2.99 -1.11 -8.25
N ILE A 164 2.44 -0.44 -7.23
CA ILE A 164 1.08 0.10 -7.28
C ILE A 164 0.97 1.20 -8.34
N PHE A 165 1.90 2.16 -8.38
CA PHE A 165 1.90 3.19 -9.41
C PHE A 165 2.05 2.61 -10.82
N GLN A 166 2.90 1.60 -11.00
CA GLN A 166 3.00 0.88 -12.27
C GLN A 166 1.68 0.21 -12.64
N SER A 167 1.06 -0.54 -11.73
CA SER A 167 -0.21 -1.23 -12.01
C SER A 167 -1.37 -0.27 -12.29
N LEU A 168 -1.36 0.95 -11.74
CA LEU A 168 -2.44 1.91 -11.91
C LEU A 168 -2.30 2.75 -13.19
N LEU A 169 -1.07 2.95 -13.68
CA LEU A 169 -0.75 3.89 -14.77
C LEU A 169 -0.20 3.22 -16.04
N ASN A 170 0.28 1.96 -15.96
CA ASN A 170 0.66 1.14 -17.12
C ASN A 170 -0.54 0.39 -17.73
#